data_AF-A0A806TR87-F1
#
_entry.id   AF-A0A806TR87-F1
#
_cell.length_a   1.000
_cell.length_b   1.000
_cell.length_c   1.000
_cell.angle_alpha   90.00
_cell.angle_beta   90.00
_cell.angle_gamma   90.00
#
_symmetry.space_group_name_H-M   'P 1'
#
loop_
_entity.id
_entity.type
_entity.pdbx_description
1 polymer ?
#
loop_
_entity_poly.entity_id
_entity_poly.type
_entity_poly.pdbx_seq_one_letter_code
_entity_poly.pdbx_strand_id
1 'polypeptide(L)'
;MNDSKGIFNNKERKLARYLETYTTEQILNEAGMSSSAALYELKKIRLPRAVANTIVYYVLATNNQKLVMYKLLMLAGVCKKLGIQDAQAALTFIKKYYVCHQHLH
;
A
#
# COMPACT_ATOMS: atom_id res chain seq x y z
N MET A 1 -14.70 -30.42 1.12
CA MET A 1 -14.78 -29.21 0.28
C MET A 1 -13.79 -28.21 0.84
N ASN A 2 -12.63 -28.05 0.18
CA ASN A 2 -11.60 -27.08 0.59
C ASN A 2 -11.76 -25.81 -0.25
N ASP A 3 -12.52 -24.85 0.26
CA ASP A 3 -12.77 -23.55 -0.35
C ASP A 3 -11.58 -22.58 -0.22
N SER A 4 -10.36 -23.07 -0.44
CA SER A 4 -9.14 -22.25 -0.47
C SER A 4 -8.93 -21.53 -1.81
N LYS A 5 -9.99 -21.26 -2.57
CA LYS A 5 -9.94 -20.68 -3.94
C LYS A 5 -10.58 -19.29 -4.08
N GLY A 6 -10.74 -18.51 -3.01
CA GLY A 6 -11.36 -17.18 -3.10
C GLY A 6 -10.84 -16.15 -2.09
N ILE A 7 -9.52 -15.95 -1.98
CA ILE A 7 -8.92 -15.21 -0.84
C ILE A 7 -9.08 -13.67 -0.92
N PHE A 8 -9.75 -13.12 -1.95
CA PHE A 8 -10.12 -11.70 -1.98
C PHE A 8 -11.62 -11.50 -2.07
N ASN A 9 -12.16 -10.75 -1.11
CA ASN A 9 -13.54 -10.30 -1.22
C ASN A 9 -13.67 -9.28 -2.38
N ASN A 10 -14.88 -9.07 -2.90
CA ASN A 10 -15.11 -8.19 -4.05
C ASN A 10 -14.64 -6.74 -3.82
N LYS A 11 -14.55 -6.29 -2.56
CA LYS A 11 -14.05 -4.95 -2.20
C LYS A 11 -12.53 -4.86 -2.37
N GLU A 12 -11.78 -5.87 -1.92
CA GLU A 12 -10.32 -5.91 -2.07
C GLU A 12 -9.91 -5.98 -3.54
N ARG A 13 -10.65 -6.72 -4.37
CA ARG A 13 -10.42 -6.75 -5.83
C ARG A 13 -10.65 -5.39 -6.48
N LYS A 14 -11.72 -4.69 -6.09
CA LYS A 14 -12.00 -3.33 -6.57
C LYS A 14 -10.91 -2.35 -6.14
N LEU A 15 -10.45 -2.46 -4.89
CA LEU A 15 -9.35 -1.65 -4.37
C LEU A 15 -8.05 -1.92 -5.13
N ALA A 16 -7.67 -3.18 -5.35
CA ALA A 16 -6.47 -3.52 -6.12
C ALA A 16 -6.52 -2.91 -7.54
N ARG A 17 -7.66 -3.02 -8.23
CA ARG A 17 -7.86 -2.39 -9.54
C ARG A 17 -7.72 -0.87 -9.51
N TYR A 18 -8.30 -0.22 -8.50
CA TYR A 18 -8.12 1.22 -8.30
C TYR A 18 -6.62 1.55 -8.11
N LEU A 19 -5.91 0.83 -7.24
CA LEU A 19 -4.49 1.05 -6.97
C LEU A 19 -3.58 0.76 -8.17
N GLU A 20 -4.02 -0.07 -9.11
CA GLU A 20 -3.30 -0.31 -10.37
C GLU A 20 -3.58 0.74 -11.44
N THR A 21 -4.80 1.29 -11.46
CA THR A 21 -5.26 2.23 -12.48
C THR A 21 -4.67 3.62 -12.29
N TYR A 22 -4.72 4.14 -11.06
CA TYR A 22 -4.37 5.53 -10.76
C TYR A 22 -2.87 5.73 -10.50
N THR A 23 -2.40 6.95 -10.67
CA THR A 23 -1.03 7.32 -10.29
C THR A 23 -0.92 7.57 -8.79
N THR A 24 0.30 7.46 -8.25
CA THR A 24 0.55 7.77 -6.83
C THR A 24 0.18 9.21 -6.48
N GLU A 25 0.37 10.13 -7.42
CA GLU A 25 0.00 11.53 -7.26
C GLU A 25 -1.52 11.72 -7.20
N GLN A 26 -2.28 11.04 -8.07
CA GLN A 26 -3.74 11.07 -8.02
C GLN A 26 -4.27 10.57 -6.68
N ILE A 27 -3.71 9.47 -6.16
CA ILE A 27 -4.11 8.89 -4.86
C ILE A 27 -3.81 9.88 -3.72
N LEU A 28 -2.66 10.55 -3.75
CA LEU A 28 -2.31 11.57 -2.76
C LEU A 28 -3.28 12.76 -2.83
N ASN A 29 -3.53 13.26 -4.05
CA ASN A 29 -4.42 14.40 -4.27
C ASN A 29 -5.86 14.12 -3.81
N GLU A 30 -6.39 12.91 -4.05
CA GLU A 30 -7.70 12.48 -3.55
C GLU A 30 -7.79 12.49 -2.02
N ALA A 31 -6.68 12.24 -1.34
CA ALA A 31 -6.58 12.34 0.12
C ALA A 31 -6.33 13.79 0.62
N GLY A 32 -6.40 14.79 -0.27
CA GLY A 32 -6.07 16.18 0.05
C GLY A 32 -4.59 16.40 0.38
N MET A 33 -3.72 15.47 -0.04
CA MET A 33 -2.29 15.52 0.21
C MET A 33 -1.53 15.86 -1.06
N SER A 34 -0.66 16.86 -0.99
CA SER A 34 0.42 17.01 -1.97
C SER A 34 1.74 16.80 -1.24
N SER A 35 2.52 15.81 -1.68
CA SER A 35 3.84 15.56 -1.08
C SER A 35 4.85 15.20 -2.16
N SER A 36 5.49 16.24 -2.69
CA SER A 36 6.64 16.11 -3.58
C SER A 36 7.77 15.29 -2.94
N ALA A 37 7.96 15.44 -1.62
CA ALA A 37 8.93 14.67 -0.85
C ALA A 37 8.63 13.16 -0.83
N ALA A 38 7.38 12.77 -0.58
CA ALA A 38 7.01 11.35 -0.57
C ALA A 38 7.14 10.71 -1.95
N LEU A 39 6.69 11.42 -3.00
CA LEU A 39 6.85 10.98 -4.38
C LEU A 39 8.33 10.83 -4.76
N TYR A 40 9.17 11.76 -4.32
CA TYR A 40 10.61 11.72 -4.57
C TYR A 40 11.26 10.50 -3.91
N GLU A 41 10.96 10.23 -2.64
CA GLU A 41 11.54 9.08 -1.94
C GLU A 41 11.01 7.75 -2.49
N LEU A 42 9.71 7.63 -2.79
CA LEU A 42 9.16 6.42 -3.42
C LEU A 42 9.81 6.13 -4.78
N LYS A 43 10.09 7.17 -5.58
CA LYS A 43 10.81 7.04 -6.86
C LYS A 43 12.23 6.50 -6.67
N LYS A 44 12.96 6.91 -5.62
CA LYS A 44 14.29 6.36 -5.31
C LYS A 44 14.27 4.88 -5.00
N ILE A 45 13.22 4.41 -4.33
CA ILE A 45 13.08 2.99 -3.97
C ILE A 45 12.84 2.13 -5.22
N ARG A 46 12.34 2.69 -6.33
CA ARG A 46 12.05 1.98 -7.59
C ARG A 46 11.07 0.82 -7.38
N LEU A 47 9.97 1.08 -6.68
CA LEU A 47 8.87 0.13 -6.56
C LEU A 47 7.96 0.20 -7.78
N PRO A 48 7.28 -0.92 -8.12
CA PRO A 48 6.14 -0.89 -9.02
C PRO A 48 5.08 0.10 -8.51
N ARG A 49 4.50 0.87 -9.42
CA ARG A 49 3.53 1.92 -9.09
C ARG A 49 2.37 1.41 -8.24
N ALA A 50 1.82 0.25 -8.60
CA ALA A 50 0.71 -0.37 -7.88
C ALA A 50 1.08 -0.68 -6.40
N VAL A 51 2.32 -1.08 -6.15
CA VAL A 51 2.83 -1.36 -4.80
C VAL A 51 3.01 -0.07 -4.01
N ALA A 52 3.61 0.96 -4.62
CA ALA A 52 3.75 2.28 -4.01
C ALA A 52 2.39 2.89 -3.65
N ASN A 53 1.42 2.79 -4.56
CA ASN A 53 0.04 3.21 -4.36
C ASN A 53 -0.61 2.51 -3.17
N THR A 54 -0.43 1.19 -3.07
CA THR A 54 -0.97 0.40 -1.96
C THR A 54 -0.40 0.84 -0.62
N ILE A 55 0.91 1.10 -0.56
CA ILE A 55 1.58 1.58 0.66
C ILE A 55 1.07 2.96 1.05
N VAL A 56 0.97 3.90 0.10
CA VAL A 56 0.43 5.25 0.32
C VAL A 56 -0.99 5.16 0.87
N TYR A 57 -1.87 4.45 0.18
CA TYR A 57 -3.26 4.26 0.58
C TYR A 57 -3.36 3.72 2.01
N TYR A 58 -2.56 2.70 2.33
CA TYR A 58 -2.56 2.10 3.66
C TYR A 58 -2.06 3.06 4.75
N VAL A 59 -0.98 3.80 4.50
CA VAL A 59 -0.44 4.75 5.48
C VAL A 59 -1.47 5.85 5.76
N LEU A 60 -2.14 6.36 4.74
CA LEU A 60 -3.22 7.35 4.90
C LEU A 60 -4.38 6.77 5.71
N ALA A 61 -4.85 5.58 5.34
CA ALA A 61 -5.97 4.90 6.00
C ALA A 61 -5.69 4.57 7.48
N THR A 62 -4.44 4.28 7.85
CA THR A 62 -4.08 3.87 9.22
C THR A 62 -3.52 4.99 10.10
N ASN A 63 -3.40 6.21 9.60
CA ASN A 63 -2.81 7.33 10.34
C ASN A 63 -3.66 8.61 10.23
N ASN A 64 -4.99 8.50 10.29
CA ASN A 64 -5.92 9.62 10.24
C ASN A 64 -5.67 10.56 9.04
N GLN A 65 -5.51 9.98 7.85
CA GLN A 65 -5.20 10.70 6.60
C GLN A 65 -3.87 11.46 6.64
N LYS A 66 -2.93 11.08 7.51
CA LYS A 66 -1.57 11.64 7.53
C LYS A 66 -0.58 10.70 6.87
N LEU A 67 0.23 11.24 5.96
CA LEU A 67 1.31 10.48 5.33
C LEU A 67 2.54 10.40 6.25
N VAL A 68 2.57 9.38 7.11
CA VAL A 68 3.70 9.15 8.03
C VAL A 68 4.91 8.61 7.25
N MET A 69 5.87 9.49 6.94
CA MET A 69 7.00 9.18 6.06
C MET A 69 7.79 7.95 6.50
N TYR A 70 8.12 7.82 7.80
CA TYR A 70 8.86 6.67 8.30
C TYR A 70 8.14 5.34 8.01
N LYS A 71 6.83 5.26 8.26
CA LYS A 71 6.03 4.06 7.99
C LYS A 71 5.98 3.74 6.50
N LEU A 72 5.83 4.78 5.67
CA LEU A 72 5.83 4.66 4.21
C LEU A 72 7.15 4.07 3.69
N LEU A 73 8.29 4.64 4.10
CA LEU A 73 9.61 4.18 3.66
C LEU A 73 9.95 2.78 4.18
N MET A 74 9.57 2.47 5.42
CA MET A 74 9.76 1.15 6.00
C MET A 74 8.99 0.08 5.21
N LEU A 75 7.69 0.29 4.97
CA LEU A 75 6.87 -0.64 4.18
C LEU A 75 7.38 -0.76 2.74
N ALA A 76 7.78 0.35 2.13
CA ALA A 76 8.37 0.35 0.79
C ALA A 76 9.66 -0.47 0.73
N GLY A 77 10.53 -0.32 1.73
CA GLY A 77 11.76 -1.11 1.84
C GLY A 77 11.48 -2.60 2.00
N VAL A 78 10.51 -2.99 2.83
CA VAL A 78 10.14 -4.40 3.01
C VAL A 78 9.51 -4.97 1.75
N CYS A 79 8.56 -4.29 1.11
CA CYS A 79 7.95 -4.74 -0.15
C CYS A 79 9.00 -4.94 -1.25
N LYS A 80 9.99 -4.05 -1.33
CA LYS A 80 11.11 -4.19 -2.27
C LYS A 80 11.95 -5.44 -1.98
N LYS A 81 12.32 -5.65 -0.71
CA LYS A 81 13.10 -6.83 -0.29
C LYS A 81 12.37 -8.15 -0.57
N LEU A 82 11.05 -8.16 -0.40
CA LEU A 82 10.19 -9.31 -0.69
C LEU A 82 9.85 -9.47 -2.18
N GLY A 83 10.32 -8.56 -3.05
CA GLY A 83 10.08 -8.62 -4.48
C GLY A 83 8.60 -8.47 -4.87
N ILE A 84 7.78 -7.82 -4.04
CA ILE A 84 6.35 -7.63 -4.31
C ILE A 84 6.15 -6.77 -5.56
N GLN A 85 5.36 -7.27 -6.52
CA GLN A 85 5.22 -6.64 -7.84
C GLN A 85 3.87 -5.96 -8.11
N ASP A 86 2.81 -6.37 -7.42
CA ASP A 86 1.43 -5.93 -7.71
C ASP A 86 0.67 -5.49 -6.46
N ALA A 87 -0.49 -4.82 -6.68
CA ALA A 87 -1.31 -4.30 -5.59
C ALA A 87 -1.89 -5.42 -4.73
N GLN A 88 -2.21 -6.58 -5.31
CA GLN A 88 -2.86 -7.68 -4.61
C GLN A 88 -1.91 -8.35 -3.60
N ALA A 89 -0.67 -8.60 -4.00
CA ALA A 89 0.40 -9.09 -3.14
C ALA A 89 0.75 -8.07 -2.06
N ALA A 90 0.81 -6.77 -2.41
CA ALA A 90 1.02 -5.70 -1.44
C ALA A 90 -0.10 -5.61 -0.39
N LEU A 91 -1.38 -5.69 -0.79
CA LEU A 91 -2.53 -5.71 0.11
C LEU A 91 -2.48 -6.91 1.05
N THR A 92 -2.13 -8.09 0.54
CA THR A 92 -1.98 -9.32 1.35
C THR A 92 -0.89 -9.15 2.40
N PHE A 93 0.28 -8.65 1.98
CA PHE A 93 1.39 -8.41 2.87
C PHE A 93 1.02 -7.41 3.97
N ILE A 94 0.44 -6.27 3.60
CA ILE A 94 0.05 -5.21 4.51
C ILE A 94 -1.00 -5.70 5.52
N LYS A 95 -1.98 -6.49 5.08
CA LYS A 95 -2.99 -7.08 5.98
C LYS A 95 -2.34 -7.99 7.04
N LYS A 96 -1.40 -8.85 6.62
CA LYS A 96 -0.63 -9.70 7.54
C LYS A 96 0.23 -8.85 8.49
N TYR A 97 0.92 -7.84 7.95
CA TYR A 97 1.73 -6.91 8.74
C TYR A 97 0.87 -6.23 9.82
N TYR A 98 -0.31 -5.72 9.46
CA TYR A 98 -1.21 -5.06 10.41
C TYR A 98 -1.69 -5.99 11.52
N VAL A 99 -2.13 -7.21 11.18
CA VAL A 99 -2.57 -8.20 12.17
C VAL A 99 -1.45 -8.54 13.15
N CYS A 100 -0.22 -8.74 12.66
CA CYS A 100 0.92 -9.02 13.52
C CYS A 100 1.32 -7.83 14.41
N HIS A 101 1.13 -6.59 13.95
CA HIS A 101 1.55 -5.38 14.66
C HIS A 101 0.43 -4.69 15.47
N GLN A 102 -0.84 -5.12 15.36
CA GLN A 102 -1.93 -4.65 16.21
C GLN A 102 -1.93 -5.26 17.63
N HIS A 103 -1.21 -6.35 17.87
CA HIS A 103 -1.10 -6.97 19.19
C HIS A 103 0.03 -6.40 20.08
N LEU A 104 0.63 -5.27 19.69
CA LEU A 104 1.73 -4.61 20.41
C LEU A 104 1.34 -3.26 21.04
N HIS A 105 0.04 -2.95 21.12
CA HIS A 105 -0.48 -1.75 21.78
C HIS A 105 -1.55 -2.11 22.80
#